data_AF-A0A0P1B4X0-F1
#
_entry.id   AF-A0A0P1B4X0-F1
#
_cell.length_a   1.000
_cell.length_b   1.000
_cell.length_c   1.000
_cell.angle_alpha   90.00
_cell.angle_beta   90.00
_cell.angle_gamma   90.00
#
_symmetry.space_group_name_H-M   'P 1'
#
loop_
_entity.id
_entity.type
_entity.pdbx_description
1 polymer ?
#
loop_
_entity_poly.entity_id
_entity_poly.type
_entity_poly.pdbx_seq_one_letter_code
_entity_poly.pdbx_strand_id
1 'polypeptide(L)'
;MTFKLTSIESLRACGVLEESVEKLNFLSSITPDILQHREELSQVVGDDISRIIQEQRQLESKYEKLIAQRASLKGLANKSKFKKNQSKIEEVSRLLRESTKSLCRNLKENPNFAGNLFKIQQEREGLLELLSHTLTEIKNRGTFESLVTFVADGKSTEEKAHEIFKKEREAVDEVKKLGVELAREKLEHQKAVADYKTAIFGLKEQILASKSKAQFDIRYARNEAKAKRSSTARMYHQLIEEQQDRIKDLQGKCDTEVKVHDESVLFLKKRHEQLQTELAEWNVKYQQDLQTKQTQLQELNDRRAANSQRLESYQKRWQQEMLANKLKQEERQRLLELEALKTKEIKAQSLAAKIIQSVFRAHMAKKEGKRKAIKSKKAGKKGGKKGAKKKGTK
;
A
#
# COMPACT_ATOMS: atom_id res chain seq x y z
N MET A 1 -34.56 104.95 -5.12
CA MET A 1 -34.41 106.40 -4.91
C MET A 1 -34.84 107.04 -6.22
N THR A 2 -35.92 107.81 -6.24
CA THR A 2 -36.37 108.47 -7.47
C THR A 2 -35.49 109.69 -7.73
N PHE A 3 -34.61 109.60 -8.72
CA PHE A 3 -33.77 110.72 -9.13
C PHE A 3 -34.64 111.74 -9.86
N LYS A 4 -34.75 112.95 -9.30
CA LYS A 4 -35.51 114.04 -9.88
C LYS A 4 -34.58 115.13 -10.38
N LEU A 5 -34.69 115.46 -11.66
CA LEU A 5 -33.93 116.50 -12.32
C LEU A 5 -34.45 117.88 -11.91
N THR A 6 -33.55 118.87 -11.84
CA THR A 6 -33.97 120.28 -11.76
C THR A 6 -34.66 120.70 -13.06
N SER A 7 -35.40 121.81 -13.05
CA SER A 7 -36.08 122.31 -14.25
C SER A 7 -35.11 122.62 -15.39
N ILE A 8 -33.91 123.11 -15.09
CA ILE A 8 -32.87 123.42 -16.08
C ILE A 8 -32.29 122.12 -16.67
N GLU A 9 -32.02 121.12 -15.83
CA GLU A 9 -31.52 119.81 -16.29
C GLU A 9 -32.56 119.07 -17.11
N SER A 10 -33.83 119.10 -16.69
CA SER A 10 -34.95 118.51 -17.42
C SER A 10 -35.08 119.11 -18.82
N LEU A 11 -35.01 120.44 -18.93
CA LEU A 11 -35.09 121.13 -20.22
C LEU A 11 -33.93 120.76 -21.15
N ARG A 12 -32.71 120.69 -20.63
CA ARG A 12 -31.52 120.28 -21.40
C ARG A 12 -31.61 118.84 -21.86
N ALA A 13 -32.02 117.92 -20.97
CA ALA A 13 -32.20 116.51 -21.29
C ALA A 13 -33.29 116.31 -22.35
N CYS A 14 -34.42 117.01 -22.23
CA CYS A 14 -35.49 116.98 -23.23
C CYS A 14 -34.99 117.41 -24.61
N GLY A 15 -34.22 118.51 -24.71
CA GLY A 15 -33.72 118.97 -26.01
C GLY A 15 -32.84 117.93 -26.73
N VAL A 16 -31.97 117.24 -25.99
CA VAL A 16 -31.13 116.16 -26.56
C VAL A 16 -31.95 114.96 -26.97
N LEU A 17 -32.93 114.56 -26.15
CA LEU A 17 -33.81 113.42 -26.44
C LEU A 17 -34.75 113.70 -27.62
N GLU A 18 -35.29 114.91 -27.73
CA GLU A 18 -36.10 115.36 -28.87
C GLU A 18 -35.30 115.29 -30.17
N GLU A 19 -34.10 115.88 -30.20
CA GLU A 19 -33.22 115.82 -31.36
C GLU A 19 -32.87 114.37 -31.74
N SER A 20 -32.67 113.51 -30.74
CA SER A 20 -32.37 112.09 -30.95
C SER A 20 -33.56 111.33 -31.54
N VAL A 21 -34.77 111.57 -31.01
CA VAL A 21 -36.01 110.96 -31.51
C VAL A 21 -36.31 111.45 -32.93
N GLU A 22 -36.12 112.73 -33.24
CA GLU A 22 -36.29 113.29 -34.58
C GLU A 22 -35.34 112.63 -35.59
N LYS A 23 -34.06 112.50 -35.25
CA LYS A 23 -33.06 111.82 -36.11
C LYS A 23 -33.40 110.34 -36.32
N LEU A 24 -33.83 109.64 -35.27
CA LEU A 24 -34.23 108.23 -35.37
C LEU A 24 -35.50 108.06 -36.21
N ASN A 25 -36.48 108.97 -36.08
CA ASN A 25 -37.68 108.99 -36.91
C ASN A 25 -37.36 109.29 -38.39
N PHE A 26 -36.42 110.19 -38.65
CA PHE A 26 -35.91 110.42 -40.01
C PHE A 26 -35.31 109.14 -40.61
N LEU A 27 -34.48 108.42 -39.84
CA LEU A 27 -33.95 107.13 -40.29
C LEU A 27 -35.05 106.08 -40.51
N SER A 28 -36.07 106.04 -39.64
CA SER A 28 -37.26 105.19 -39.84
C SER A 28 -38.02 105.56 -41.12
N SER A 29 -38.06 106.83 -41.50
CA SER A 29 -38.73 107.28 -42.73
C SER A 29 -38.04 106.83 -44.03
N ILE A 30 -36.71 106.64 -43.97
CA ILE A 30 -35.90 106.17 -45.10
C ILE A 30 -35.87 104.63 -45.17
N THR A 31 -36.08 103.95 -44.05
CA THR A 31 -35.97 102.49 -43.98
C THR A 31 -36.94 101.72 -44.88
N PRO A 32 -38.20 102.15 -45.11
CA PRO A 32 -39.11 101.53 -46.08
C PRO A 32 -38.54 101.47 -47.50
N ASP A 33 -37.82 102.51 -47.92
CA ASP A 33 -37.17 102.57 -49.24
C ASP A 33 -36.03 101.53 -49.33
N ILE A 34 -35.20 101.45 -48.29
CA ILE A 34 -34.13 100.45 -48.16
C ILE A 34 -34.71 99.01 -48.13
N LEU A 35 -35.86 98.81 -47.48
CA LEU A 35 -36.56 97.52 -47.43
C LEU A 35 -37.21 97.14 -48.76
N GLN A 36 -37.66 98.12 -49.57
CA GLN A 36 -38.15 97.88 -50.92
C GLN A 36 -37.01 97.42 -51.84
N HIS A 37 -35.83 98.01 -51.69
CA HIS A 37 -34.61 97.62 -52.41
C HIS A 37 -33.83 96.46 -51.75
N ARG A 38 -34.43 95.74 -50.78
CA ARG A 38 -33.75 94.67 -50.03
C ARG A 38 -33.22 93.54 -50.93
N GLU A 39 -33.95 93.23 -51.99
CA GLU A 39 -33.62 92.13 -52.91
C GLU A 39 -32.46 92.54 -53.82
N GLU A 40 -32.46 93.79 -54.30
CA GLU A 40 -31.35 94.37 -55.06
C GLU A 40 -30.07 94.47 -54.20
N LEU A 41 -30.17 94.93 -52.95
CA LEU A 41 -29.04 95.01 -52.03
C LEU A 41 -28.51 93.62 -51.64
N SER A 42 -29.40 92.65 -51.40
CA SER A 42 -29.01 91.26 -51.16
C SER A 42 -28.36 90.63 -52.39
N GLN A 43 -28.80 91.01 -53.59
CA GLN A 43 -28.21 90.56 -54.84
C GLN A 43 -26.82 91.14 -55.05
N VAL A 44 -26.60 92.44 -54.79
CA VAL A 44 -25.26 93.06 -54.86
C VAL A 44 -24.26 92.35 -53.95
N VAL A 45 -24.65 92.05 -52.71
CA VAL A 45 -23.81 91.29 -51.78
C VAL A 45 -23.60 89.85 -52.26
N GLY A 46 -24.62 89.23 -52.84
CA GLY A 46 -24.54 87.90 -53.46
C GLY A 46 -23.61 87.86 -54.67
N ASP A 47 -23.61 88.90 -55.50
CA ASP A 47 -22.76 89.06 -56.67
C ASP A 47 -21.30 89.26 -56.26
N ASP A 48 -21.04 90.03 -55.20
CA ASP A 48 -19.70 90.19 -54.61
C ASP A 48 -19.16 88.87 -54.05
N ILE A 49 -19.98 88.11 -53.31
CA ILE A 49 -19.59 86.78 -52.81
C ILE A 49 -19.34 85.83 -53.99
N SER A 50 -20.20 85.85 -55.01
CA SER A 50 -20.06 85.03 -56.21
C SER A 50 -18.78 85.35 -56.98
N ARG A 51 -18.43 86.64 -57.08
CA ARG A 51 -17.17 87.10 -57.65
C ARG A 51 -15.96 86.59 -56.86
N ILE A 52 -15.97 86.69 -55.53
CA ILE A 52 -14.90 86.16 -54.67
C ILE A 52 -14.74 84.65 -54.85
N ILE A 53 -15.85 83.90 -54.93
CA ILE A 53 -15.83 82.44 -55.19
C ILE A 53 -15.22 82.15 -56.57
N GLN A 54 -15.54 82.95 -57.58
CA GLN A 54 -14.98 82.78 -58.91
C GLN A 54 -13.47 83.08 -58.94
N GLU A 55 -13.03 84.15 -58.27
CA GLU A 55 -11.61 84.49 -58.09
C GLU A 55 -10.86 83.36 -57.35
N GLN A 56 -11.45 82.79 -56.30
CA GLN A 56 -10.91 81.64 -55.57
C GLN A 56 -10.75 80.41 -56.48
N ARG A 57 -11.77 80.04 -57.25
CA ARG A 57 -11.70 78.92 -58.21
C ARG A 57 -10.61 79.13 -59.27
N GLN A 58 -10.43 80.37 -59.72
CA GLN A 58 -9.34 80.70 -60.65
C GLN A 58 -7.96 80.53 -60.00
N LEU A 59 -7.81 80.92 -58.73
CA LEU A 59 -6.58 80.72 -57.96
C LEU A 59 -6.30 79.23 -57.73
N GLU A 60 -7.32 78.42 -57.43
CA GLU A 60 -7.21 76.96 -57.28
C GLU A 60 -6.76 76.30 -58.58
N SER A 61 -7.38 76.65 -59.72
CA SER A 61 -6.98 76.14 -61.03
C SER A 61 -5.56 76.56 -61.41
N LYS A 62 -5.15 77.79 -61.09
CA LYS A 62 -3.76 78.26 -61.29
C LYS A 62 -2.78 77.49 -60.41
N TYR A 63 -3.14 77.24 -59.15
CA TYR A 63 -2.33 76.48 -58.21
C TYR A 63 -2.13 75.04 -58.68
N GLU A 64 -3.21 74.36 -59.09
CA GLU A 64 -3.17 72.99 -59.60
C GLU A 64 -2.28 72.87 -60.85
N LYS A 65 -2.43 73.80 -61.82
CA LYS A 65 -1.56 73.87 -63.01
C LYS A 65 -0.09 74.05 -62.64
N LEU A 66 0.21 74.92 -61.67
CA LEU A 66 1.58 75.16 -61.22
C LEU A 66 2.17 73.93 -60.51
N ILE A 67 1.40 73.22 -59.70
CA ILE A 67 1.80 71.97 -59.04
C ILE A 67 2.06 70.86 -60.08
N ALA A 68 1.20 70.71 -61.08
CA ALA A 68 1.41 69.77 -62.18
C ALA A 68 2.68 70.10 -62.98
N GLN A 69 2.93 71.39 -63.26
CA GLN A 69 4.17 71.85 -63.89
C GLN A 69 5.40 71.62 -63.00
N ARG A 70 5.28 71.74 -61.67
CA ARG A 70 6.39 71.45 -60.75
C ARG A 70 6.80 69.99 -60.81
N ALA A 71 5.83 69.08 -60.93
CA ALA A 71 6.08 67.64 -61.07
C ALA A 71 6.88 67.32 -62.34
N SER A 72 6.58 67.98 -63.47
CA SER A 72 7.31 67.79 -64.74
C SER A 72 8.66 68.50 -64.81
N LEU A 73 8.89 69.53 -63.98
CA LEU A 73 10.15 70.29 -63.92
C LEU A 73 11.20 69.70 -62.97
N LYS A 74 10.92 68.55 -62.34
CA LYS A 74 11.81 67.91 -61.36
C LYS A 74 12.99 67.21 -62.07
N GLY A 75 14.09 67.93 -62.28
CA GLY A 75 15.34 67.42 -62.86
C GLY A 75 16.42 68.51 -63.02
N LEU A 76 17.71 68.11 -63.11
CA LEU A 76 18.85 69.04 -63.13
C LEU A 76 18.83 70.03 -64.32
N ALA A 77 18.23 69.65 -65.46
CA ALA A 77 18.18 70.47 -66.67
C ALA A 77 17.27 71.71 -66.56
N ASN A 78 16.34 71.74 -65.60
CA ASN A 78 15.28 72.77 -65.53
C ASN A 78 15.32 73.65 -64.27
N LYS A 79 16.48 73.74 -63.59
CA LYS A 79 16.65 74.40 -62.27
C LYS A 79 16.13 75.85 -62.20
N SER A 80 16.32 76.65 -63.25
CA SER A 80 15.83 78.05 -63.31
C SER A 80 14.30 78.12 -63.44
N LYS A 81 13.70 77.31 -64.32
CA LYS A 81 12.24 77.22 -64.50
C LYS A 81 11.56 76.64 -63.26
N PHE A 82 12.19 75.67 -62.60
CA PHE A 82 11.73 75.09 -61.35
C PHE A 82 11.67 76.14 -60.22
N LYS A 83 12.72 76.96 -60.04
CA LYS A 83 12.70 78.06 -59.05
C LYS A 83 11.61 79.10 -59.34
N LYS A 84 11.43 79.49 -60.61
CA LYS A 84 10.35 80.43 -60.99
C LYS A 84 8.95 79.85 -60.74
N ASN A 85 8.75 78.56 -61.02
CA ASN A 85 7.50 77.88 -60.72
C ASN A 85 7.25 77.80 -59.20
N GLN A 86 8.28 77.48 -58.41
CA GLN A 86 8.23 77.46 -56.95
C GLN A 86 7.80 78.82 -56.36
N SER A 87 8.38 79.93 -56.82
CA SER A 87 7.97 81.28 -56.37
C SER A 87 6.52 81.62 -56.73
N LYS A 88 6.06 81.22 -57.93
CA LYS A 88 4.65 81.41 -58.34
C LYS A 88 3.68 80.57 -57.50
N ILE A 89 4.07 79.35 -57.11
CA ILE A 89 3.28 78.51 -56.21
C ILE A 89 3.12 79.19 -54.84
N GLU A 90 4.21 79.74 -54.30
CA GLU A 90 4.19 80.45 -53.01
C GLU A 90 3.28 81.69 -53.07
N GLU A 91 3.37 82.47 -54.15
CA GLU A 91 2.52 83.65 -54.38
C GLU A 91 1.04 83.28 -54.50
N VAL A 92 0.70 82.29 -55.34
CA VAL A 92 -0.68 81.82 -55.51
C VAL A 92 -1.21 81.19 -54.20
N SER A 93 -0.37 80.50 -53.44
CA SER A 93 -0.75 79.97 -52.11
C SER A 93 -1.12 81.09 -51.13
N ARG A 94 -0.36 82.19 -51.13
CA ARG A 94 -0.65 83.35 -50.28
C ARG A 94 -1.98 84.00 -50.69
N LEU A 95 -2.15 84.26 -51.98
CA LEU A 95 -3.40 84.84 -52.52
C LEU A 95 -4.61 83.93 -52.25
N LEU A 96 -4.44 82.62 -52.34
CA LEU A 96 -5.49 81.65 -52.02
C LEU A 96 -5.89 81.72 -50.54
N ARG A 97 -4.92 81.84 -49.62
CA ARG A 97 -5.22 82.03 -48.18
C ARG A 97 -5.92 83.36 -47.91
N GLU A 98 -5.50 84.44 -48.55
CA GLU A 98 -6.12 85.76 -48.43
C GLU A 98 -7.55 85.78 -48.99
N SER A 99 -7.76 85.20 -50.18
CA SER A 99 -9.09 85.06 -50.79
C SER A 99 -10.00 84.14 -49.97
N THR A 100 -9.49 83.02 -49.44
CA THR A 100 -10.24 82.15 -48.51
C THR A 100 -10.63 82.90 -47.23
N LYS A 101 -9.73 83.69 -46.64
CA LYS A 101 -10.02 84.50 -45.45
C LYS A 101 -11.09 85.56 -45.76
N SER A 102 -10.99 86.22 -46.92
CA SER A 102 -11.98 87.19 -47.40
C SER A 102 -13.35 86.55 -47.60
N LEU A 103 -13.41 85.36 -48.23
CA LEU A 103 -14.63 84.61 -48.45
C LEU A 103 -15.27 84.19 -47.11
N CYS A 104 -14.51 83.58 -46.21
CA CYS A 104 -15.02 83.17 -44.89
C CYS A 104 -15.51 84.36 -44.07
N ARG A 105 -14.83 85.51 -44.17
CA ARG A 105 -15.26 86.74 -43.51
C ARG A 105 -16.59 87.23 -44.09
N ASN A 106 -16.71 87.33 -45.42
CA ASN A 106 -17.95 87.76 -46.08
C ASN A 106 -19.13 86.81 -45.79
N LEU A 107 -18.90 85.50 -45.80
CA LEU A 107 -19.90 84.50 -45.44
C LEU A 107 -20.31 84.56 -43.96
N LYS A 108 -19.39 84.92 -43.07
CA LYS A 108 -19.63 85.04 -41.62
C LYS A 108 -20.29 86.38 -41.26
N GLU A 109 -19.94 87.46 -41.93
CA GLU A 109 -20.43 88.82 -41.68
C GLU A 109 -21.81 89.05 -42.34
N ASN A 110 -22.13 88.37 -43.44
CA ASN A 110 -23.38 88.57 -44.18
C ASN A 110 -24.20 87.29 -44.44
N PRO A 111 -24.56 86.49 -43.42
CA PRO A 111 -25.38 85.29 -43.64
C PRO A 111 -26.86 85.61 -43.92
N ASN A 112 -27.36 86.77 -43.49
CA ASN A 112 -28.76 87.17 -43.66
C ASN A 112 -28.94 88.69 -43.66
N PHE A 113 -28.68 89.34 -44.80
CA PHE A 113 -28.82 90.79 -44.95
C PHE A 113 -30.23 91.28 -44.60
N ALA A 114 -31.27 90.59 -45.09
CA ALA A 114 -32.66 90.93 -44.83
C ALA A 114 -33.03 90.80 -43.34
N GLY A 115 -32.59 89.73 -42.68
CA GLY A 115 -32.81 89.53 -41.25
C GLY A 115 -32.08 90.54 -40.38
N ASN A 116 -30.86 90.93 -40.75
CA ASN A 116 -30.12 91.99 -40.06
C ASN A 116 -30.83 93.35 -40.20
N LEU A 117 -31.32 93.68 -41.40
CA LEU A 117 -32.06 94.91 -41.66
C LEU A 117 -33.38 94.94 -40.86
N PHE A 118 -34.11 93.82 -40.82
CA PHE A 118 -35.31 93.67 -40.00
C PHE A 118 -35.00 93.86 -38.51
N LYS A 119 -33.93 93.23 -38.01
CA LYS A 119 -33.50 93.41 -36.62
C LYS A 119 -33.15 94.87 -36.32
N ILE A 120 -32.37 95.53 -37.18
CA ILE A 120 -32.02 96.96 -37.02
C ILE A 120 -33.29 97.82 -36.92
N GLN A 121 -34.30 97.53 -37.74
CA GLN A 121 -35.57 98.25 -37.69
C GLN A 121 -36.32 98.00 -36.37
N GLN A 122 -36.41 96.75 -35.92
CA GLN A 122 -37.05 96.41 -34.65
C GLN A 122 -36.34 97.06 -33.44
N GLU A 123 -35.01 97.02 -33.39
CA GLU A 123 -34.22 97.66 -32.34
C GLU A 123 -34.39 99.18 -32.35
N ARG A 124 -34.48 99.79 -33.55
CA ARG A 124 -34.75 101.21 -33.71
C ARG A 124 -36.13 101.60 -33.19
N GLU A 125 -37.16 100.82 -33.50
CA GLU A 125 -38.51 101.03 -33.00
C GLU A 125 -38.56 100.94 -31.47
N GLY A 126 -37.94 99.92 -30.88
CA GLY A 126 -37.83 99.80 -29.43
C GLY A 126 -37.08 100.95 -28.78
N LEU A 127 -35.98 101.42 -29.40
CA LEU A 127 -35.24 102.58 -28.91
C LEU A 127 -36.07 103.87 -29.01
N LEU A 128 -36.80 104.07 -30.11
CA LEU A 128 -37.70 105.20 -30.29
C LEU A 128 -38.80 105.22 -29.22
N GLU A 129 -39.40 104.07 -28.91
CA GLU A 129 -40.41 103.94 -27.87
C GLU A 129 -39.83 104.28 -26.49
N LEU A 130 -38.66 103.72 -26.14
CA LEU A 130 -37.98 103.99 -24.87
C LEU A 130 -37.63 105.47 -24.71
N LEU A 131 -37.02 106.08 -25.72
CA LEU A 131 -36.62 107.49 -25.68
C LEU A 131 -37.85 108.41 -25.64
N SER A 132 -38.92 108.09 -26.37
CA SER A 132 -40.17 108.86 -26.36
C SER A 132 -40.85 108.77 -24.99
N HIS A 133 -40.90 107.58 -24.39
CA HIS A 133 -41.43 107.38 -23.05
C HIS A 133 -40.61 108.14 -22.01
N THR A 134 -39.29 108.02 -22.06
CA THR A 134 -38.36 108.76 -21.18
C THR A 134 -38.53 110.28 -21.33
N LEU A 135 -38.67 110.77 -22.56
CA LEU A 135 -38.92 112.18 -22.85
C LEU A 135 -40.22 112.66 -22.20
N THR A 136 -41.31 111.89 -22.33
CA THR A 136 -42.59 112.24 -21.67
C THR A 136 -42.49 112.18 -20.15
N GLU A 137 -41.74 111.24 -19.60
CA GLU A 137 -41.50 111.12 -18.16
C GLU A 137 -40.76 112.35 -17.62
N ILE A 138 -39.69 112.78 -18.29
CA ILE A 138 -38.91 113.96 -17.89
C ILE A 138 -39.77 115.23 -18.00
N LYS A 139 -40.54 115.41 -19.09
CA LYS A 139 -41.43 116.57 -19.27
C LYS A 139 -42.49 116.67 -18.18
N ASN A 140 -43.11 115.55 -17.82
CA ASN A 140 -44.27 115.56 -16.92
C ASN A 140 -43.89 115.48 -15.44
N ARG A 141 -42.83 114.75 -15.11
CA ARG A 141 -42.48 114.38 -13.73
C ARG A 141 -41.07 114.82 -13.32
N GLY A 142 -40.21 115.17 -14.28
CA GLY A 142 -38.80 115.47 -14.04
C GLY A 142 -37.98 114.24 -13.63
N THR A 143 -38.44 113.03 -13.96
CA THR A 143 -37.78 111.76 -13.62
C THR A 143 -37.49 110.96 -14.90
N PHE A 144 -36.60 109.97 -14.80
CA PHE A 144 -36.19 109.09 -15.90
C PHE A 144 -36.07 107.63 -15.43
N GLU A 145 -36.94 107.24 -14.49
CA GLU A 145 -36.89 105.92 -13.84
C GLU A 145 -37.06 104.80 -14.86
N SER A 146 -37.89 105.00 -15.89
CA SER A 146 -38.11 104.02 -16.97
C SER A 146 -36.81 103.63 -17.69
N LEU A 147 -35.96 104.62 -18.00
CA LEU A 147 -34.65 104.39 -18.60
C LEU A 147 -33.70 103.68 -17.62
N VAL A 148 -33.72 104.06 -16.34
CA VAL A 148 -32.91 103.40 -15.31
C VAL A 148 -33.28 101.93 -15.17
N THR A 149 -34.57 101.61 -15.11
CA THR A 149 -35.06 100.23 -15.02
C THR A 149 -34.69 99.44 -16.25
N PHE A 150 -34.86 100.00 -17.46
CA PHE A 150 -34.49 99.33 -18.70
C PHE A 150 -33.01 98.96 -18.74
N VAL A 151 -32.13 99.89 -18.35
CA VAL A 151 -30.67 99.63 -18.31
C VAL A 151 -30.32 98.60 -17.23
N ALA A 152 -30.97 98.65 -16.06
CA ALA A 152 -30.74 97.69 -14.99
C ALA A 152 -31.18 96.27 -15.40
N ASP A 153 -32.34 96.13 -16.03
CA ASP A 153 -32.85 94.85 -16.54
C ASP A 153 -31.96 94.32 -17.66
N GLY A 154 -31.50 95.19 -18.57
CA GLY A 154 -30.53 94.84 -19.62
C GLY A 154 -29.22 94.28 -19.04
N LYS A 155 -28.64 94.95 -18.04
CA LYS A 155 -27.44 94.45 -17.35
C LYS A 155 -27.69 93.11 -16.65
N SER A 156 -28.82 92.97 -15.95
CA SER A 156 -29.16 91.71 -15.26
C SER A 156 -29.35 90.55 -16.24
N THR A 157 -29.96 90.80 -17.41
CA THR A 157 -30.15 89.77 -18.44
C THR A 157 -28.82 89.38 -19.11
N GLU A 158 -27.93 90.35 -19.37
CA GLU A 158 -26.58 90.11 -19.88
C GLU A 158 -25.73 89.28 -18.91
N GLU A 159 -25.74 89.62 -17.62
CA GLU A 159 -25.06 88.85 -16.57
C GLU A 159 -25.56 87.40 -16.50
N LYS A 160 -26.89 87.19 -16.53
CA LYS A 160 -27.50 85.86 -16.55
C LYS A 160 -27.08 85.07 -17.80
N ALA A 161 -27.06 85.71 -18.97
CA ALA A 161 -26.62 85.07 -20.21
C ALA A 161 -25.16 84.63 -20.10
N HIS A 162 -24.27 85.49 -19.57
CA HIS A 162 -22.87 85.14 -19.33
C HIS A 162 -22.70 83.96 -18.37
N GLU A 163 -23.48 83.90 -17.29
CA GLU A 163 -23.46 82.75 -16.38
C GLU A 163 -23.90 81.45 -17.06
N ILE A 164 -24.95 81.52 -17.88
CA ILE A 164 -25.43 80.36 -18.65
C ILE A 164 -24.34 79.87 -19.60
N PHE A 165 -23.70 80.76 -20.37
CA PHE A 165 -22.61 80.38 -21.27
C PHE A 165 -21.42 79.76 -20.53
N LYS A 166 -21.08 80.28 -19.35
CA LYS A 166 -20.02 79.72 -18.53
C LYS A 166 -20.37 78.30 -18.07
N LYS A 167 -21.59 78.10 -17.54
CA LYS A 167 -22.09 76.79 -17.09
C LYS A 167 -22.17 75.79 -18.24
N GLU A 168 -22.64 76.22 -19.40
CA GLU A 168 -22.69 75.39 -20.61
C GLU A 168 -21.30 74.92 -21.02
N ARG A 169 -20.32 75.84 -21.04
CA ARG A 169 -18.93 75.50 -21.36
C ARG A 169 -18.34 74.50 -20.36
N GLU A 170 -18.55 74.73 -19.07
CA GLU A 170 -18.09 73.83 -18.00
C GLU A 170 -18.72 72.44 -18.15
N ALA A 171 -20.03 72.36 -18.39
CA ALA A 171 -20.74 71.10 -18.61
C ALA A 171 -20.23 70.36 -19.86
N VAL A 172 -19.98 71.07 -20.97
CA VAL A 172 -19.42 70.48 -22.19
C VAL A 172 -18.03 69.90 -21.95
N ASP A 173 -17.18 70.61 -21.19
CA ASP A 173 -15.84 70.14 -20.86
C ASP A 173 -15.88 68.95 -19.88
N GLU A 174 -16.83 68.91 -18.94
CA GLU A 174 -17.07 67.78 -18.04
C GLU A 174 -17.55 66.54 -18.81
N VAL A 175 -18.51 66.69 -19.72
CA VAL A 175 -18.98 65.59 -20.58
C VAL A 175 -17.84 65.00 -21.41
N LYS A 176 -16.95 65.84 -21.95
CA LYS A 176 -15.75 65.36 -22.66
C LYS A 176 -14.83 64.55 -21.75
N LYS A 177 -14.56 65.03 -20.53
CA LYS A 177 -13.73 64.32 -19.55
C LYS A 177 -14.33 62.96 -19.18
N LEU A 178 -15.61 62.94 -18.81
CA LEU A 178 -16.34 61.71 -18.49
C LEU A 178 -16.39 60.74 -19.67
N GLY A 179 -16.51 61.24 -20.90
CA GLY A 179 -16.45 60.42 -22.12
C GLY A 179 -15.10 59.70 -22.28
N VAL A 180 -13.98 60.37 -21.97
CA VAL A 180 -12.64 59.77 -22.00
C VAL A 180 -12.47 58.74 -20.89
N GLU A 181 -12.91 59.07 -19.67
CA GLU A 181 -12.84 58.15 -18.53
C GLU A 181 -13.66 56.88 -18.74
N LEU A 182 -14.88 57.01 -19.23
CA LEU A 182 -15.75 55.87 -19.57
C LEU A 182 -15.13 54.99 -20.65
N ALA A 183 -14.51 55.58 -21.67
CA ALA A 183 -13.82 54.83 -22.72
C ALA A 183 -12.62 54.05 -22.16
N ARG A 184 -11.83 54.68 -21.27
CA ARG A 184 -10.70 54.04 -20.58
C ARG A 184 -11.17 52.87 -19.71
N GLU A 185 -12.21 53.07 -18.90
CA GLU A 185 -12.74 52.04 -18.02
C GLU A 185 -13.31 50.85 -18.80
N LYS A 186 -14.03 51.10 -19.90
CA LYS A 186 -14.49 50.03 -20.80
C LYS A 186 -13.34 49.20 -21.36
N LEU A 187 -12.25 49.85 -21.78
CA LEU A 187 -11.07 49.17 -22.31
C LEU A 187 -10.37 48.33 -21.22
N GLU A 188 -10.21 48.88 -20.03
CA GLU A 188 -9.61 48.17 -18.88
C GLU A 188 -10.46 46.97 -18.47
N HIS A 189 -11.79 47.13 -18.41
CA HIS A 189 -12.70 46.04 -18.12
C HIS A 189 -12.63 44.93 -19.19
N GLN A 190 -12.58 45.28 -20.47
CA GLN A 190 -12.42 44.31 -21.56
C GLN A 190 -11.11 43.52 -21.44
N LYS A 191 -10.00 44.18 -21.11
CA LYS A 191 -8.72 43.52 -20.85
C LYS A 191 -8.81 42.56 -19.66
N ALA A 192 -9.35 43.00 -18.53
CA ALA A 192 -9.53 42.15 -17.36
C ALA A 192 -10.40 40.92 -17.66
N VAL A 193 -11.50 41.08 -18.41
CA VAL A 193 -12.33 39.95 -18.84
C VAL A 193 -11.56 38.98 -19.75
N ALA A 194 -10.71 39.49 -20.64
CA ALA A 194 -9.86 38.64 -21.47
C ALA A 194 -8.84 37.86 -20.62
N ASP A 195 -8.19 38.52 -19.67
CA ASP A 195 -7.23 37.90 -18.75
C ASP A 195 -7.89 36.84 -17.86
N TYR A 196 -9.10 37.10 -17.36
CA TYR A 196 -9.85 36.09 -16.61
C TYR A 196 -10.24 34.91 -17.49
N LYS A 197 -10.62 35.12 -18.75
CA LYS A 197 -10.93 34.03 -19.69
C LYS A 197 -9.71 33.15 -19.96
N THR A 198 -8.52 33.74 -20.16
CA THR A 198 -7.28 32.98 -20.37
C THR A 198 -6.88 32.21 -19.12
N ALA A 199 -6.99 32.82 -17.93
CA ALA A 199 -6.76 32.14 -16.65
C ALA A 199 -7.72 30.96 -16.44
N ILE A 200 -9.02 31.14 -16.70
CA ILE A 200 -10.03 30.06 -16.63
C ILE A 200 -9.69 28.94 -17.60
N PHE A 201 -9.25 29.26 -18.82
CA PHE A 201 -8.83 28.26 -19.79
C PHE A 201 -7.63 27.44 -19.29
N GLY A 202 -6.59 28.10 -18.79
CA GLY A 202 -5.41 27.44 -18.22
C GLY A 202 -5.75 26.54 -17.03
N LEU A 203 -6.61 27.01 -16.12
CA LEU A 203 -7.06 26.20 -14.97
C LEU A 203 -7.87 24.97 -15.43
N LYS A 204 -8.71 25.09 -16.46
CA LYS A 204 -9.43 23.94 -17.03
C LYS A 204 -8.48 22.92 -17.63
N GLU A 205 -7.45 23.37 -18.34
CA GLU A 205 -6.43 22.48 -18.90
C GLU A 205 -5.65 21.75 -17.81
N GLN A 206 -5.24 22.45 -16.74
CA GLN A 206 -4.58 21.84 -15.58
C GLN A 206 -5.46 20.79 -14.89
N ILE A 207 -6.77 21.06 -14.73
CA ILE A 207 -7.72 20.10 -14.17
C ILE A 207 -7.81 18.85 -15.06
N LEU A 208 -7.92 19.03 -16.38
CA LEU A 208 -7.97 17.92 -17.32
C LEU A 208 -6.67 17.09 -17.30
N ALA A 209 -5.52 17.74 -17.30
CA ALA A 209 -4.22 17.09 -17.20
C ALA A 209 -4.07 16.30 -15.89
N SER A 210 -4.42 16.91 -14.75
CA SER A 210 -4.39 16.25 -13.44
C SER A 210 -5.35 15.05 -13.38
N LYS A 211 -6.55 15.18 -13.94
CA LYS A 211 -7.54 14.09 -13.99
C LYS A 211 -7.05 12.94 -14.86
N SER A 212 -6.49 13.24 -16.02
CA SER A 212 -5.89 12.25 -16.93
C SER A 212 -4.75 11.51 -16.23
N LYS A 213 -3.80 12.23 -15.62
CA LYS A 213 -2.69 11.66 -14.87
C LYS A 213 -3.17 10.76 -13.73
N ALA A 214 -4.08 11.25 -12.88
CA ALA A 214 -4.66 10.45 -11.80
C ALA A 214 -5.34 9.18 -12.32
N GLN A 215 -6.03 9.26 -13.46
CA GLN A 215 -6.64 8.09 -14.08
C GLN A 215 -5.60 7.06 -14.57
N PHE A 216 -4.49 7.51 -15.15
CA PHE A 216 -3.36 6.63 -15.50
C PHE A 216 -2.74 6.00 -14.26
N ASP A 217 -2.47 6.79 -13.22
CA ASP A 217 -1.87 6.32 -11.96
C ASP A 217 -2.77 5.27 -11.28
N ILE A 218 -4.09 5.50 -11.23
CA ILE A 218 -5.05 4.51 -10.69
C ILE A 218 -5.03 3.22 -11.52
N ARG A 219 -5.03 3.31 -12.86
CA ARG A 219 -4.97 2.11 -13.72
C ARG A 219 -3.66 1.35 -13.50
N TYR A 220 -2.54 2.06 -13.42
CA TYR A 220 -1.22 1.48 -13.18
C TYR A 220 -1.17 0.76 -11.84
N ALA A 221 -1.54 1.44 -10.75
CA ALA A 221 -1.58 0.86 -9.41
C ALA A 221 -2.51 -0.36 -9.33
N ARG A 222 -3.67 -0.32 -10.02
CA ARG A 222 -4.60 -1.45 -10.09
C ARG A 222 -3.99 -2.65 -10.83
N ASN A 223 -3.31 -2.41 -11.95
CA ASN A 223 -2.64 -3.47 -12.71
C ASN A 223 -1.47 -4.07 -11.92
N GLU A 224 -0.67 -3.24 -11.25
CA GLU A 224 0.41 -3.70 -10.38
C GLU A 224 -0.12 -4.55 -9.23
N ALA A 225 -1.16 -4.09 -8.53
CA ALA A 225 -1.81 -4.84 -7.46
C ALA A 225 -2.39 -6.18 -7.96
N LYS A 226 -3.01 -6.18 -9.15
CA LYS A 226 -3.53 -7.40 -9.79
C LYS A 226 -2.39 -8.38 -10.13
N ALA A 227 -1.29 -7.89 -10.68
CA ALA A 227 -0.13 -8.69 -11.03
C ALA A 227 0.53 -9.30 -9.78
N LYS A 228 0.76 -8.49 -8.73
CA LYS A 228 1.26 -8.97 -7.43
C LYS A 228 0.34 -10.03 -6.85
N ARG A 229 -0.97 -9.78 -6.78
CA ARG A 229 -1.95 -10.77 -6.28
C ARG A 229 -1.90 -12.08 -7.07
N SER A 230 -1.84 -12.01 -8.41
CA SER A 230 -1.75 -13.21 -9.25
C SER A 230 -0.44 -13.98 -9.04
N SER A 231 0.68 -13.28 -8.92
CA SER A 231 1.99 -13.89 -8.64
C SER A 231 2.00 -14.57 -7.26
N THR A 232 1.53 -13.87 -6.23
CA THR A 232 1.43 -14.39 -4.87
C THR A 232 0.48 -15.57 -4.79
N ALA A 233 -0.67 -15.51 -5.47
CA ALA A 233 -1.62 -16.62 -5.55
C ALA A 233 -1.01 -17.87 -6.20
N ARG A 234 -0.23 -17.71 -7.29
CA ARG A 234 0.49 -18.82 -7.92
C ARG A 234 1.53 -19.45 -7.00
N MET A 235 2.31 -18.63 -6.29
CA MET A 235 3.28 -19.12 -5.32
C MET A 235 2.61 -19.90 -4.19
N TYR A 236 1.53 -19.36 -3.60
CA TYR A 236 0.79 -20.10 -2.57
C TYR A 236 0.16 -21.38 -3.10
N HIS A 237 -0.32 -21.39 -4.35
CA HIS A 237 -0.85 -22.60 -4.95
C HIS A 237 0.22 -23.69 -5.07
N GLN A 238 1.41 -23.36 -5.57
CA GLN A 238 2.55 -24.28 -5.62
C GLN A 238 2.93 -24.79 -4.23
N LEU A 239 2.99 -23.91 -3.22
CA LEU A 239 3.29 -24.31 -1.85
C LEU A 239 2.22 -25.26 -1.29
N ILE A 240 0.94 -25.01 -1.58
CA ILE A 240 -0.15 -25.90 -1.18
C ILE A 240 0.01 -27.27 -1.84
N GLU A 241 0.31 -27.33 -3.14
CA GLU A 241 0.57 -28.59 -3.86
C GLU A 241 1.76 -29.34 -3.25
N GLU A 242 2.89 -28.66 -3.01
CA GLU A 242 4.07 -29.27 -2.37
C GLU A 242 3.75 -29.83 -0.97
N GLN A 243 2.99 -29.09 -0.15
CA GLN A 243 2.57 -29.58 1.17
C GLN A 243 1.60 -30.75 1.05
N GLN A 244 0.68 -30.74 0.08
CA GLN A 244 -0.22 -31.85 -0.18
C GLN A 244 0.53 -33.11 -0.59
N ASP A 245 1.52 -33.00 -1.45
CA ASP A 245 2.34 -34.14 -1.85
C ASP A 245 3.18 -34.66 -0.68
N ARG A 246 3.73 -33.77 0.15
CA ARG A 246 4.41 -34.16 1.39
C ARG A 246 3.48 -34.87 2.38
N ILE A 247 2.23 -34.44 2.49
CA ILE A 247 1.21 -35.12 3.29
C ILE A 247 0.96 -36.52 2.73
N LYS A 248 0.78 -36.68 1.41
CA LYS A 248 0.59 -38.00 0.78
C LYS A 248 1.79 -38.92 1.01
N ASP A 249 3.01 -38.40 0.86
CA ASP A 249 4.24 -39.17 1.11
C ASP A 249 4.35 -39.64 2.56
N LEU A 250 4.04 -38.75 3.51
CA LEU A 250 4.03 -39.10 4.94
C LEU A 250 2.92 -40.09 5.27
N GLN A 251 1.73 -39.94 4.69
CA GLN A 251 0.64 -40.91 4.81
C GLN A 251 1.08 -42.28 4.29
N GLY A 252 1.69 -42.33 3.10
CA GLY A 252 2.24 -43.57 2.54
C GLY A 252 3.29 -44.23 3.45
N LYS A 253 4.20 -43.43 4.04
CA LYS A 253 5.19 -43.93 5.01
C LYS A 253 4.53 -44.49 6.27
N CYS A 254 3.55 -43.77 6.83
CA CYS A 254 2.77 -44.25 7.97
C CYS A 254 2.06 -45.56 7.64
N ASP A 255 1.43 -45.68 6.48
CA ASP A 255 0.76 -46.91 6.05
C ASP A 255 1.74 -48.07 5.90
N THR A 256 2.94 -47.83 5.36
CA THR A 256 3.98 -48.86 5.28
C THR A 256 4.49 -49.28 6.65
N GLU A 257 4.74 -48.33 7.56
CA GLU A 257 5.17 -48.60 8.93
C GLU A 257 4.10 -49.39 9.70
N VAL A 258 2.83 -49.04 9.56
CA VAL A 258 1.70 -49.79 10.15
C VAL A 258 1.68 -51.23 9.62
N LYS A 259 1.81 -51.43 8.30
CA LYS A 259 1.85 -52.78 7.72
C LYS A 259 3.05 -53.59 8.22
N VAL A 260 4.25 -53.02 8.22
CA VAL A 260 5.47 -53.69 8.69
C VAL A 260 5.38 -53.99 10.18
N HIS A 261 4.83 -53.08 10.97
CA HIS A 261 4.56 -53.30 12.39
C HIS A 261 3.59 -54.46 12.60
N ASP A 262 2.45 -54.47 11.90
CA ASP A 262 1.45 -55.53 11.98
C ASP A 262 2.04 -56.88 11.59
N GLU A 263 2.79 -56.95 10.48
CA GLU A 263 3.49 -58.16 10.04
C GLU A 263 4.55 -58.62 11.05
N SER A 264 5.31 -57.70 11.62
CA SER A 264 6.31 -58.00 12.66
C SER A 264 5.66 -58.54 13.92
N VAL A 265 4.56 -57.93 14.37
CA VAL A 265 3.78 -58.39 15.52
C VAL A 265 3.19 -59.77 15.25
N LEU A 266 2.64 -60.02 14.06
CA LEU A 266 2.13 -61.32 13.66
C LEU A 266 3.23 -62.38 13.65
N PHE A 267 4.39 -62.07 13.07
CA PHE A 267 5.54 -62.97 13.05
C PHE A 267 6.02 -63.30 14.47
N LEU A 268 6.17 -62.30 15.33
CA LEU A 268 6.59 -62.48 16.71
C LEU A 268 5.57 -63.31 17.50
N LYS A 269 4.27 -63.07 17.34
CA LYS A 269 3.21 -63.88 17.94
C LYS A 269 3.30 -65.33 17.50
N LYS A 270 3.42 -65.59 16.19
CA LYS A 270 3.55 -66.94 15.64
C LYS A 270 4.82 -67.63 16.14
N ARG A 271 5.95 -66.93 16.21
CA ARG A 271 7.21 -67.47 16.74
C ARG A 271 7.10 -67.76 18.23
N HIS A 272 6.43 -66.90 18.99
CA HIS A 272 6.15 -67.13 20.41
C HIS A 272 5.29 -68.38 20.62
N GLU A 273 4.21 -68.54 19.86
CA GLU A 273 3.35 -69.74 19.89
C GLU A 273 4.13 -71.03 19.52
N GLN A 274 4.98 -70.97 18.50
CA GLN A 274 5.87 -72.08 18.13
C GLN A 274 6.81 -72.44 19.29
N LEU A 275 7.50 -71.45 19.86
CA LEU A 275 8.40 -71.68 20.99
C LEU A 275 7.66 -72.19 22.23
N GLN A 276 6.43 -71.72 22.49
CA GLN A 276 5.59 -72.26 23.56
C GLN A 276 5.23 -73.73 23.31
N THR A 277 4.93 -74.09 22.05
CA THR A 277 4.64 -75.48 21.67
C THR A 277 5.88 -76.36 21.83
N GLU A 278 7.03 -75.93 21.31
CA GLU A 278 8.32 -76.62 21.48
C GLU A 278 8.70 -76.77 22.96
N LEU A 279 8.46 -75.74 23.77
CA LEU A 279 8.67 -75.79 25.22
C LEU A 279 7.73 -76.82 25.89
N ALA A 280 6.46 -76.85 25.48
CA ALA A 280 5.50 -77.84 25.99
C ALA A 280 5.91 -79.27 25.60
N GLU A 281 6.33 -79.49 24.35
CA GLU A 281 6.85 -80.78 23.87
C GLU A 281 8.10 -81.20 24.63
N TRP A 282 9.07 -80.30 24.82
CA TRP A 282 10.28 -80.57 25.60
C TRP A 282 9.97 -80.85 27.07
N ASN A 283 9.00 -80.16 27.67
CA ASN A 283 8.54 -80.45 29.02
C ASN A 283 7.93 -81.85 29.12
N VAL A 284 7.08 -82.25 28.17
CA VAL A 284 6.52 -83.61 28.12
C VAL A 284 7.62 -84.65 27.98
N LYS A 285 8.56 -84.45 27.05
CA LYS A 285 9.69 -85.34 26.85
C LYS A 285 10.57 -85.42 28.09
N TYR A 286 10.88 -84.29 28.72
CA TYR A 286 11.64 -84.23 29.96
C TYR A 286 10.94 -85.00 31.09
N GLN A 287 9.62 -84.83 31.24
CA GLN A 287 8.82 -85.59 32.21
C GLN A 287 8.86 -87.10 31.92
N GLN A 288 8.72 -87.51 30.66
CA GLN A 288 8.80 -88.91 30.24
C GLN A 288 10.19 -89.51 30.49
N ASP A 289 11.26 -88.80 30.12
CA ASP A 289 12.63 -89.23 30.34
C ASP A 289 12.93 -89.32 31.84
N LEU A 290 12.47 -88.34 32.64
CA LEU A 290 12.58 -88.37 34.10
C LEU A 290 11.85 -89.58 34.69
N GLN A 291 10.62 -89.84 34.24
CA GLN A 291 9.83 -91.00 34.67
C GLN A 291 10.52 -92.32 34.29
N THR A 292 11.05 -92.42 33.07
CA THR A 292 11.80 -93.59 32.58
C THR A 292 13.09 -93.80 33.38
N LYS A 293 13.77 -92.71 33.76
CA LYS A 293 14.95 -92.79 34.62
C LYS A 293 14.58 -93.18 36.05
N GLN A 294 13.47 -92.69 36.59
CA GLN A 294 12.95 -93.10 37.89
C GLN A 294 12.56 -94.58 37.91
N THR A 295 11.88 -95.09 36.88
CA THR A 295 11.56 -96.52 36.78
C THR A 295 12.81 -97.38 36.67
N GLN A 296 13.80 -96.98 35.87
CA GLN A 296 15.10 -97.66 35.81
C GLN A 296 15.82 -97.69 37.17
N LEU A 297 15.78 -96.56 37.90
CA LEU A 297 16.38 -96.45 39.24
C LEU A 297 15.65 -97.34 40.24
N GLN A 298 14.32 -97.41 40.14
CA GLN A 298 13.49 -98.28 40.96
C GLN A 298 13.73 -99.76 40.66
N GLU A 299 13.79 -100.17 39.40
CA GLU A 299 14.18 -101.53 39.00
C GLU A 299 15.58 -101.90 39.49
N LEU A 300 16.55 -100.99 39.40
CA LEU A 300 17.90 -101.21 39.93
C LEU A 300 17.89 -101.36 41.45
N ASN A 301 17.09 -100.57 42.17
CA ASN A 301 16.89 -100.71 43.60
C ASN A 301 16.22 -102.04 43.96
N ASP A 302 15.21 -102.47 43.21
CA ASP A 302 14.54 -103.76 43.40
C ASP A 302 15.50 -104.92 43.14
N ARG A 303 16.31 -104.84 42.07
CA ARG A 303 17.38 -105.82 41.79
C ARG A 303 18.43 -105.82 42.91
N ARG A 304 18.83 -104.65 43.41
CA ARG A 304 19.74 -104.54 44.55
C ARG A 304 19.14 -105.19 45.80
N ALA A 305 17.85 -104.93 46.10
CA ALA A 305 17.15 -105.52 47.23
C ALA A 305 17.03 -107.05 47.09
N ALA A 306 16.66 -107.56 45.91
CA ALA A 306 16.59 -108.98 45.62
C ALA A 306 17.96 -109.67 45.73
N ASN A 307 19.02 -109.03 45.20
CA ASN A 307 20.38 -109.54 45.37
C ASN A 307 20.84 -109.50 46.84
N SER A 308 20.45 -108.48 47.60
CA SER A 308 20.73 -108.40 49.04
C SER A 308 20.02 -109.52 49.81
N GLN A 309 18.76 -109.81 49.50
CA GLN A 309 18.02 -110.95 50.09
C GLN A 309 18.65 -112.30 49.71
N ARG A 310 19.08 -112.47 48.45
CA ARG A 310 19.82 -113.67 48.03
C ARG A 310 21.12 -113.80 48.80
N LEU A 311 21.88 -112.71 48.96
CA LEU A 311 23.12 -112.70 49.73
C LEU A 311 22.87 -113.08 51.20
N GLU A 312 21.81 -112.54 51.81
CA GLU A 312 21.42 -112.87 53.19
C GLU A 312 21.04 -114.35 53.33
N SER A 313 20.34 -114.92 52.34
CA SER A 313 20.01 -116.35 52.33
C SER A 313 21.25 -117.24 52.18
N TYR A 314 22.23 -116.83 51.36
CA TYR A 314 23.52 -117.52 51.25
C TYR A 314 24.35 -117.39 52.53
N GLN A 315 24.35 -116.21 53.17
CA GLN A 315 24.99 -116.01 54.48
C GLN A 315 24.35 -116.86 55.57
N LYS A 316 23.02 -116.94 55.64
CA LYS A 316 22.31 -117.81 56.59
C LYS A 316 22.63 -119.29 56.36
N ARG A 317 22.65 -119.75 55.09
CA ARG A 317 23.08 -121.12 54.76
C ARG A 317 24.52 -121.39 55.20
N TRP A 318 25.44 -120.49 54.88
CA TRP A 318 26.85 -120.62 55.26
C TRP A 318 27.03 -120.64 56.79
N GLN A 319 26.32 -119.78 57.52
CA GLN A 319 26.34 -119.77 58.99
C GLN A 319 25.79 -121.07 59.59
N GLN A 320 24.70 -121.62 59.04
CA GLN A 320 24.15 -122.91 59.46
C GLN A 320 25.11 -124.06 59.18
N GLU A 321 25.79 -124.05 58.04
CA GLU A 321 26.76 -125.07 57.65
C GLU A 321 28.03 -125.02 58.53
N MET A 322 28.50 -123.82 58.86
CA MET A 322 29.62 -123.59 59.79
C MET A 322 29.28 -124.03 61.22
N LEU A 323 28.06 -123.76 61.70
CA LEU A 323 27.57 -124.23 63.00
C LEU A 323 27.43 -125.76 63.04
N ALA A 324 26.90 -126.37 61.98
CA ALA A 324 26.78 -127.82 61.86
C ALA A 324 28.16 -128.51 61.84
N ASN A 325 29.15 -127.92 61.18
CA ASN A 325 30.53 -128.43 61.19
C ASN A 325 31.21 -128.28 62.56
N LYS A 326 30.97 -127.19 63.29
CA LYS A 326 31.45 -127.03 64.68
C LYS A 326 30.85 -128.07 65.63
N LEU A 327 29.53 -128.28 65.59
CA LEU A 327 28.84 -129.28 66.41
C LEU A 327 29.34 -130.72 66.14
N LYS A 328 29.60 -131.06 64.86
CA LYS A 328 30.21 -132.35 64.50
C LYS A 328 31.65 -132.51 64.98
N GLN A 329 32.43 -131.43 65.07
CA GLN A 329 33.79 -131.46 65.62
C GLN A 329 33.77 -131.61 67.15
N GLU A 330 32.84 -130.95 67.83
CA GLU A 330 32.65 -131.04 69.29
C GLU A 330 32.15 -132.43 69.73
N GLU A 331 31.22 -133.05 68.98
CA GLU A 331 30.79 -134.44 69.24
C GLU A 331 31.93 -135.46 69.07
N ARG A 332 32.81 -135.26 68.09
CA ARG A 332 34.00 -136.11 67.89
C ARG A 332 35.01 -135.97 69.03
N GLN A 333 35.16 -134.79 69.63
CA GLN A 333 36.06 -134.57 70.76
C GLN A 333 35.53 -135.20 72.05
N ARG A 334 34.21 -135.11 72.32
CA ARG A 334 33.58 -135.75 73.49
C ARG A 334 33.70 -137.28 73.52
N LEU A 335 33.61 -137.93 72.37
CA LEU A 335 33.74 -139.40 72.25
C LEU A 335 35.17 -139.89 72.53
N LEU A 336 36.19 -139.11 72.14
CA LEU A 336 37.61 -139.42 72.38
C LEU A 336 38.01 -139.23 73.85
N GLU A 337 37.43 -138.26 74.56
CA GLU A 337 37.71 -138.03 75.99
C GLU A 337 37.11 -139.14 76.89
N LEU A 338 35.94 -139.68 76.54
CA LEU A 338 35.27 -140.76 77.29
C LEU A 338 36.01 -142.11 77.21
N GLU A 339 36.66 -142.43 76.10
CA GLU A 339 37.48 -143.64 75.95
C GLU A 339 38.85 -143.53 76.66
N ALA A 340 39.42 -142.32 76.75
CA ALA A 340 40.68 -142.06 77.44
C ALA A 340 40.59 -142.20 78.97
N LEU A 341 39.41 -141.98 79.56
CA LEU A 341 39.17 -142.13 81.01
C LEU A 341 39.07 -143.60 81.44
N LYS A 342 38.37 -144.45 80.66
CA LYS A 342 38.23 -145.88 80.97
C LYS A 342 39.54 -146.68 80.91
N THR A 343 40.48 -146.27 80.05
CA THR A 343 41.78 -146.94 79.92
C THR A 343 42.79 -146.57 81.02
N LYS A 344 42.56 -145.48 81.76
CA LYS A 344 43.37 -145.09 82.93
C LYS A 344 43.00 -145.88 84.18
N GLU A 345 41.72 -146.23 84.33
CA GLU A 345 41.18 -146.92 85.51
C GLU A 345 41.65 -148.39 85.61
N ILE A 346 41.72 -149.10 84.47
CA ILE A 346 42.23 -150.47 84.39
C ILE A 346 43.75 -150.54 84.65
N LYS A 347 44.50 -149.49 84.24
CA LYS A 347 45.97 -149.42 84.46
C LYS A 347 46.32 -149.19 85.93
N ALA A 348 45.50 -148.44 86.67
CA ALA A 348 45.69 -148.17 88.10
C ALA A 348 45.48 -149.43 88.99
N GLN A 349 44.49 -150.27 88.67
CA GLN A 349 44.25 -151.52 89.43
C GLN A 349 45.35 -152.58 89.23
N SER A 350 46.04 -152.57 88.08
CA SER A 350 47.17 -153.48 87.82
C SER A 350 48.47 -153.10 88.57
N LEU A 351 48.59 -151.84 89.02
CA LEU A 351 49.79 -151.31 89.66
C LEU A 351 49.80 -151.56 91.17
N ALA A 352 48.63 -151.48 91.82
CA ALA A 352 48.49 -151.71 93.26
C ALA A 352 48.78 -153.18 93.68
N ALA A 353 48.40 -154.16 92.85
CA ALA A 353 48.70 -155.57 93.13
C ALA A 353 50.20 -155.90 93.00
N LYS A 354 50.94 -155.21 92.12
CA LYS A 354 52.40 -155.34 92.01
C LYS A 354 53.14 -154.83 93.25
N ILE A 355 52.59 -153.83 93.93
CA ILE A 355 53.19 -153.25 95.15
C ILE A 355 53.06 -154.24 96.32
N ILE A 356 51.90 -154.88 96.50
CA ILE A 356 51.69 -155.90 97.55
C ILE A 356 52.58 -157.13 97.33
N GLN A 357 52.81 -157.54 96.08
CA GLN A 357 53.72 -158.65 95.76
C GLN A 357 55.21 -158.31 95.92
N SER A 358 55.57 -157.02 95.98
CA SER A 358 56.96 -156.57 96.13
C SER A 358 57.45 -156.53 97.59
N VAL A 359 56.55 -156.28 98.55
CA VAL A 359 56.88 -156.19 99.99
C VAL A 359 57.12 -157.58 100.60
N PHE A 360 56.40 -158.61 100.17
CA PHE A 360 56.64 -160.00 100.64
C PHE A 360 57.92 -160.62 100.05
N ARG A 361 58.32 -160.23 98.83
CA ARG A 361 59.55 -160.70 98.18
C ARG A 361 60.82 -160.04 98.71
N ALA A 362 60.72 -158.87 99.36
CA ALA A 362 61.84 -158.21 100.02
C ALA A 362 62.26 -158.89 101.35
N HIS A 363 61.34 -159.58 102.05
CA HIS A 363 61.66 -160.27 103.30
C HIS A 363 62.37 -161.62 103.09
N MET A 364 62.07 -162.35 102.00
CA MET A 364 62.73 -163.63 101.70
C MET A 364 64.08 -163.49 100.99
N ALA A 365 64.45 -162.29 100.51
CA ALA A 365 65.64 -162.07 99.70
C ALA A 365 66.93 -161.67 100.48
N LYS A 366 66.86 -161.58 101.82
CA LYS A 366 68.02 -161.33 102.71
C LYS A 366 68.13 -162.30 103.90
N LYS A 367 67.50 -163.50 103.79
CA LYS A 367 67.76 -164.70 104.61
C LYS A 367 67.14 -165.95 103.95
N GLU A 368 67.72 -166.61 102.94
CA GLU A 368 69.00 -166.48 102.23
C GLU A 368 68.74 -166.75 100.74
N GLY A 369 68.52 -165.68 99.98
CA GLY A 369 67.16 -165.45 99.50
C GLY A 369 66.73 -165.91 98.10
N LYS A 370 67.51 -166.79 97.47
CA LYS A 370 67.22 -167.72 96.36
C LYS A 370 66.28 -167.32 95.17
N ARG A 371 66.96 -167.25 94.00
CA ARG A 371 66.76 -168.03 92.73
C ARG A 371 65.80 -167.56 91.60
N LYS A 372 66.46 -167.28 90.46
CA LYS A 372 66.35 -167.86 89.08
C LYS A 372 65.10 -167.65 88.17
N ALA A 373 65.42 -167.39 86.87
CA ALA A 373 64.85 -167.98 85.63
C ALA A 373 63.45 -167.47 85.15
N ILE A 374 62.99 -167.42 83.87
CA ILE A 374 63.42 -167.86 82.52
C ILE A 374 62.36 -167.40 81.45
N LYS A 375 62.81 -166.99 80.25
CA LYS A 375 62.32 -167.25 78.85
C LYS A 375 60.87 -166.98 78.30
N SER A 376 60.88 -166.46 77.05
CA SER A 376 60.20 -166.96 75.79
C SER A 376 58.71 -166.64 75.51
N LYS A 377 58.11 -166.68 74.30
CA LYS A 377 58.45 -166.99 72.86
C LYS A 377 57.20 -166.75 71.95
N LYS A 378 57.44 -166.56 70.63
CA LYS A 378 56.67 -167.05 69.42
C LYS A 378 55.22 -166.56 69.17
N ALA A 379 54.59 -166.63 67.98
CA ALA A 379 54.91 -166.73 66.53
C ALA A 379 53.59 -166.99 65.74
N GLY A 380 53.52 -166.61 64.45
CA GLY A 380 52.67 -167.22 63.39
C GLY A 380 51.33 -166.51 63.06
N LYS A 381 50.67 -166.59 61.89
CA LYS A 381 50.93 -166.71 60.43
C LYS A 381 49.65 -167.29 59.75
N LYS A 382 49.14 -166.61 58.69
CA LYS A 382 48.40 -167.08 57.47
C LYS A 382 46.90 -167.54 57.43
N GLY A 383 46.25 -167.08 56.35
CA GLY A 383 45.20 -167.74 55.52
C GLY A 383 43.84 -167.03 55.58
N GLY A 384 43.06 -166.68 54.54
CA GLY A 384 42.94 -166.89 53.08
C GLY A 384 41.44 -166.58 52.75
N LYS A 385 40.98 -165.97 51.63
CA LYS A 385 40.56 -166.67 50.39
C LYS A 385 39.82 -165.70 49.41
N LYS A 386 40.26 -165.75 48.13
CA LYS A 386 39.72 -165.46 46.76
C LYS A 386 38.28 -164.94 46.46
N GLY A 387 38.23 -164.09 45.41
CA GLY A 387 37.30 -164.09 44.24
C GLY A 387 36.12 -163.08 44.31
N ALA A 388 35.64 -162.40 43.26
CA ALA A 388 35.88 -162.39 41.81
C ALA A 388 35.24 -161.13 41.15
N LYS A 389 35.84 -160.68 40.04
CA LYS A 389 35.33 -160.05 38.78
C LYS A 389 34.02 -159.25 38.68
N LYS A 390 34.10 -158.30 37.71
CA LYS A 390 33.09 -157.69 36.78
C LYS A 390 32.39 -156.42 37.31
N LYS A 391 32.03 -155.40 36.51
CA LYS A 391 32.29 -154.92 35.14
C LYS A 391 31.46 -153.62 34.98
N GLY A 392 31.94 -152.62 34.22
CA GLY A 392 31.12 -151.60 33.53
C GLY A 392 30.41 -150.56 34.42
N THR A 393 30.00 -149.38 33.95
CA THR A 393 30.18 -148.60 32.72
C THR A 393 29.41 -147.30 32.95
N LYS A 394 29.93 -146.18 32.43
CA LYS A 394 29.33 -144.83 32.35
C LYS A 394 29.15 -144.06 33.65
#